data_AF-A0AAN8J393-F1
#
_entry.id   AF-A0AAN8J393-F1
#
_cell.length_a   1.000
_cell.length_b   1.000
_cell.length_c   1.000
_cell.angle_alpha   90.00
_cell.angle_beta   90.00
_cell.angle_gamma   90.00
#
_symmetry.space_group_name_H-M   'P 1'
#
loop_
_entity.id
_entity.type
_entity.pdbx_description
1 polymer ?
#
loop_
_entity_poly.entity_id
_entity_poly.type
_entity_poly.pdbx_seq_one_letter_code
_entity_poly.pdbx_strand_id
1 'polypeptide(L)'
;MMDLLTTPYDVAVPTDGENMTVFKGSKKEAKAKECLLFFDKKSGKLRLEKIASNINVKKTRDLDPSTENVLRSEMARLRTDRIERPPPPEPSSSSFPGADSSSSSDSSSDDSDSDSGSGSNDEVSF
;
A
#
# COMPACT_ATOMS: atom_id res chain seq x y z
N MET A 1 29.79 -3.35 4.53
CA MET A 1 29.73 -4.82 4.58
C MET A 1 28.35 -5.23 4.11
N MET A 2 28.21 -6.29 3.31
CA MET A 2 26.89 -6.79 2.87
C MET A 2 26.52 -8.02 3.71
N ASP A 3 25.31 -8.03 4.27
CA ASP A 3 24.76 -9.20 4.95
C ASP A 3 24.51 -10.32 3.93
N LEU A 4 25.34 -11.37 3.92
CA LEU A 4 25.20 -12.52 3.00
C LEU A 4 23.85 -13.27 3.12
N LEU A 5 23.10 -13.05 4.21
CA LEU A 5 21.75 -13.57 4.45
C LEU A 5 20.62 -12.68 3.88
N THR A 6 20.97 -11.61 3.16
CA THR A 6 20.03 -10.61 2.64
C THR A 6 20.04 -10.60 1.12
N THR A 7 18.98 -11.11 0.51
CA THR A 7 18.80 -11.12 -0.96
C THR A 7 18.03 -9.88 -1.43
N PRO A 8 18.43 -9.22 -2.53
CA PRO A 8 17.66 -8.11 -3.10
C PRO A 8 16.29 -8.60 -3.57
N TYR A 9 15.27 -7.73 -3.49
CA TYR A 9 13.91 -8.07 -3.88
C TYR A 9 13.14 -6.83 -4.35
N ASP A 10 12.58 -6.90 -5.56
CA ASP A 10 11.76 -5.86 -6.17
C ASP A 10 10.29 -6.32 -6.24
N VAL A 11 9.35 -5.40 -6.00
CA VAL A 11 7.91 -5.66 -5.98
C VAL A 11 7.19 -4.66 -6.87
N ALA A 12 6.50 -5.16 -7.89
CA ALA A 12 5.59 -4.41 -8.75
C ALA A 12 4.16 -4.53 -8.20
N VAL A 13 3.53 -3.40 -7.85
CA VAL A 13 2.12 -3.35 -7.41
C VAL A 13 1.31 -2.55 -8.43
N PRO A 14 0.35 -3.19 -9.14
CA PRO A 14 -0.56 -2.45 -10.01
C PRO A 14 -1.45 -1.51 -9.18
N THR A 15 -1.61 -0.30 -9.68
CA THR A 15 -2.61 0.67 -9.23
C THR A 15 -3.64 0.86 -10.34
N ASP A 16 -4.56 1.81 -10.19
CA ASP A 16 -5.66 1.99 -11.15
C ASP A 16 -5.18 2.35 -12.57
N GLY A 17 -5.84 1.76 -13.57
CA GLY A 17 -5.46 1.86 -14.99
C GLY A 17 -4.17 1.09 -15.32
N GLU A 18 -3.29 1.73 -16.09
CA GLU A 18 -1.97 1.20 -16.47
C GLU A 18 -0.86 1.51 -15.45
N ASN A 19 -1.18 2.28 -14.40
CA ASN A 19 -0.23 2.77 -13.42
C ASN A 19 0.28 1.63 -12.51
N MET A 20 1.48 1.83 -11.97
CA MET A 20 2.14 0.88 -11.07
C MET A 20 2.96 1.63 -10.03
N THR A 21 2.96 1.15 -8.79
CA THR A 21 4.01 1.52 -7.82
C THR A 21 5.01 0.38 -7.69
N VAL A 22 6.29 0.70 -7.86
CA VAL A 22 7.40 -0.23 -7.62
C VAL A 22 8.00 0.04 -6.25
N PHE A 23 8.33 -1.03 -5.54
CA PHE A 23 9.03 -0.99 -4.27
C PHE A 23 10.29 -1.86 -4.37
N LYS A 24 11.46 -1.29 -4.09
CA LYS A 24 12.73 -2.03 -4.05
C LYS A 24 13.19 -2.23 -2.61
N GLY A 25 13.90 -3.32 -2.36
CA GLY A 25 14.41 -3.64 -1.02
C GLY A 25 15.05 -5.01 -0.94
N SER A 26 14.75 -5.75 0.13
CA SER A 26 15.40 -7.03 0.39
C SER A 26 14.54 -8.02 1.18
N LYS A 27 14.78 -9.30 0.88
CA LYS A 27 14.28 -10.48 1.59
C LYS A 27 15.37 -10.99 2.52
N LYS A 28 15.02 -11.16 3.80
CA LYS A 28 15.82 -11.88 4.82
C LYS A 28 15.07 -13.13 5.29
N GLU A 29 15.78 -14.10 5.83
CA GLU A 29 15.14 -15.24 6.51
C GLU A 29 14.33 -14.76 7.73
N ALA A 30 13.21 -15.41 8.01
CA ALA A 30 12.36 -15.07 9.16
C ALA A 30 12.89 -15.69 10.46
N LYS A 31 12.56 -15.11 11.62
CA LYS A 31 13.05 -15.66 12.89
C LYS A 31 12.34 -16.98 13.20
N ALA A 32 13.08 -17.89 13.83
CA ALA A 32 12.50 -19.14 14.30
C ALA A 32 11.28 -18.87 15.21
N LYS A 33 10.18 -19.58 14.94
CA LYS A 33 8.86 -19.51 15.63
C LYS A 33 7.94 -18.35 15.19
N GLU A 34 8.31 -17.51 14.21
CA GLU A 34 7.36 -16.57 13.59
C GLU A 34 6.28 -17.32 12.77
N CYS A 35 4.99 -17.08 13.06
CA CYS A 35 3.86 -17.76 12.42
C CYS A 35 2.56 -16.91 12.50
N LEU A 36 1.62 -17.18 11.59
CA LEU A 36 0.30 -16.56 11.52
C LEU A 36 -0.79 -17.59 11.78
N LEU A 37 -1.72 -17.28 12.68
CA LEU A 37 -2.93 -18.06 12.94
C LEU A 37 -4.13 -17.42 12.26
N PHE A 38 -4.72 -18.14 11.31
CA PHE A 38 -5.95 -17.76 10.63
C PHE A 38 -7.15 -18.44 11.30
N PHE A 39 -8.21 -17.66 11.56
CA PHE A 39 -9.48 -18.12 12.10
C PHE A 39 -10.59 -17.84 11.09
N ASP A 40 -11.15 -18.88 10.46
CA ASP A 40 -12.36 -18.72 9.64
C ASP A 40 -13.61 -18.79 10.52
N LYS A 41 -14.25 -17.63 10.73
CA LYS A 41 -15.49 -17.49 11.50
C LYS A 41 -16.70 -18.24 10.91
N LYS A 42 -16.67 -18.62 9.62
CA LYS A 42 -17.78 -19.30 8.93
C LYS A 42 -17.65 -20.81 8.95
N SER A 43 -16.44 -21.37 8.77
CA SER A 43 -16.21 -22.82 8.82
C SER A 43 -15.66 -23.33 10.16
N GLY A 44 -15.33 -22.43 11.10
CA GLY A 44 -14.71 -22.78 12.39
C GLY A 44 -13.27 -23.28 12.28
N LYS A 45 -12.66 -23.24 11.09
CA LYS A 45 -11.34 -23.82 10.84
C LYS A 45 -10.22 -22.90 11.34
N LEU A 46 -9.27 -23.53 12.02
CA LEU A 46 -7.99 -22.94 12.40
C LEU A 46 -6.92 -23.36 11.40
N ARG A 47 -6.05 -22.43 10.99
CA ARG A 47 -4.91 -22.72 10.12
C ARG A 47 -3.70 -21.93 10.58
N LEU A 48 -2.61 -22.63 10.92
CA LEU A 48 -1.35 -22.02 11.34
C LEU A 48 -0.33 -22.10 10.20
N GLU A 49 0.19 -20.96 9.75
CA GLU A 49 1.23 -20.90 8.71
C GLU A 49 2.53 -20.34 9.31
N LYS A 50 3.66 -21.04 9.10
CA LYS A 50 4.99 -20.57 9.51
C LYS A 50 5.47 -19.49 8.54
N ILE A 51 6.00 -18.38 9.06
CA ILE A 51 6.71 -17.40 8.23
C ILE A 51 8.10 -17.94 7.89
N ALA A 52 8.44 -17.94 6.60
CA ALA A 52 9.74 -18.40 6.10
C ALA A 52 10.72 -17.26 5.82
N SER A 53 10.23 -16.06 5.47
CA SER A 53 11.07 -14.92 5.12
C SER A 53 10.35 -13.59 5.33
N ASN A 54 11.08 -12.59 5.81
CA ASN A 54 10.59 -11.22 5.97
C ASN A 54 11.15 -10.35 4.83
N ILE A 55 10.27 -9.70 4.07
CA ILE A 55 10.63 -8.84 2.94
C ILE A 55 10.39 -7.38 3.32
N ASN A 56 11.43 -6.56 3.28
CA ASN A 56 11.40 -5.15 3.65
C ASN A 56 11.71 -4.30 2.40
N VAL A 57 10.77 -3.45 1.99
CA VAL A 57 10.87 -2.65 0.75
C VAL A 57 10.47 -1.19 0.99
N LYS A 58 10.95 -0.29 0.13
CA LYS A 58 10.60 1.13 0.11
C LYS A 58 10.06 1.51 -1.27
N LYS A 59 9.03 2.38 -1.32
CA LYS A 59 8.50 2.91 -2.58
C LYS A 59 9.61 3.64 -3.34
N THR A 60 9.81 3.23 -4.59
CA THR A 60 10.71 3.88 -5.54
C THR A 60 9.93 4.98 -6.28
N ARG A 61 10.58 6.10 -6.57
CA ARG A 61 10.03 7.17 -7.42
C ARG A 61 10.64 7.11 -8.82
N ASP A 62 11.96 7.00 -8.86
CA ASP A 62 12.75 7.03 -10.09
C ASP A 62 13.01 5.59 -10.56
N LEU A 63 12.38 5.19 -11.66
CA LEU A 63 12.68 3.96 -12.39
C LEU A 63 13.42 4.28 -13.69
N ASP A 64 14.27 3.36 -14.12
CA ASP A 64 14.75 3.36 -15.50
C ASP A 64 13.62 2.93 -16.46
N PRO A 65 13.48 3.57 -17.63
CA PRO A 65 12.38 3.30 -18.57
C PRO A 65 12.41 1.88 -19.14
N SER A 66 13.59 1.24 -19.16
CA SER A 66 13.76 -0.18 -19.49
C SER A 66 13.00 -1.08 -18.52
N THR A 67 13.23 -0.95 -17.21
CA THR A 67 12.54 -1.73 -16.18
C THR A 67 11.06 -1.39 -16.12
N GLU A 68 10.68 -0.11 -16.28
CA GLU A 68 9.27 0.28 -16.37
C GLU A 68 8.55 -0.45 -17.52
N ASN A 69 9.15 -0.48 -18.72
CA ASN A 69 8.55 -1.12 -19.88
C ASN A 69 8.45 -2.65 -19.74
N VAL A 70 9.47 -3.30 -19.16
CA VAL A 70 9.42 -4.75 -18.85
C VAL A 70 8.28 -5.05 -17.86
N LEU A 71 8.17 -4.30 -16.76
CA LEU A 71 7.14 -4.50 -15.76
C LEU A 71 5.73 -4.17 -16.29
N ARG A 72 5.57 -3.10 -17.10
CA ARG A 72 4.31 -2.81 -17.81
C ARG A 72 3.89 -3.97 -18.70
N SER A 73 4.83 -4.55 -19.45
CA SER A 73 4.59 -5.68 -20.35
C SER A 73 4.19 -6.95 -19.59
N GLU A 74 4.90 -7.29 -18.50
CA GLU A 74 4.55 -8.45 -17.67
C GLU A 74 3.19 -8.28 -16.98
N MET A 75 2.87 -7.07 -16.50
CA MET A 75 1.56 -6.80 -15.89
C MET A 75 0.41 -6.70 -16.91
N ALA A 76 0.68 -6.45 -18.19
CA ALA A 76 -0.32 -6.63 -19.24
C ALA A 76 -0.61 -8.14 -19.45
N ARG A 77 0.44 -8.97 -19.50
CA ARG A 77 0.32 -10.43 -19.61
C ARG A 77 -0.47 -11.04 -18.43
N LEU A 78 -0.11 -10.68 -17.19
CA LEU A 78 -0.77 -11.18 -15.98
C LEU A 78 -2.22 -10.70 -15.80
N ARG A 79 -2.63 -9.60 -16.47
CA ARG A 79 -4.05 -9.21 -16.54
C ARG A 79 -4.82 -10.16 -17.47
N THR A 80 -4.27 -10.51 -18.64
CA THR A 80 -4.88 -11.44 -19.61
C THR A 80 -5.17 -12.81 -18.98
N ASP A 81 -4.24 -13.35 -18.19
CA ASP A 81 -4.37 -14.62 -17.47
C ASP A 81 -5.56 -14.66 -16.45
N ARG A 82 -6.26 -13.54 -16.23
CA ARG A 82 -7.46 -13.46 -15.37
C ARG A 82 -8.79 -13.26 -16.11
N ILE A 83 -8.78 -13.11 -17.44
CA ILE A 83 -9.97 -12.70 -18.22
C ILE A 83 -10.99 -13.83 -18.43
N GLU A 84 -10.65 -15.10 -18.12
CA GLU A 84 -11.60 -16.22 -18.19
C GLU A 84 -12.71 -16.21 -17.10
N ARG A 85 -12.78 -15.17 -16.27
CA ARG A 85 -13.97 -14.88 -15.45
C ARG A 85 -14.85 -13.85 -16.16
N PRO A 86 -16.10 -14.18 -16.54
CA PRO A 86 -16.98 -13.22 -17.21
C PRO A 86 -17.26 -11.99 -16.32
N PRO A 87 -17.45 -10.80 -16.92
CA PRO A 87 -17.71 -9.58 -16.16
C PRO A 87 -19.02 -9.69 -15.38
N PRO A 88 -19.11 -9.09 -14.17
CA PRO A 88 -20.39 -8.93 -13.49
C PRO A 88 -21.31 -8.02 -14.32
N PRO A 89 -22.64 -8.26 -14.35
CA PRO A 89 -23.57 -7.43 -15.10
C PRO A 89 -23.62 -6.01 -14.54
N GLU A 90 -23.61 -5.01 -15.43
CA GLU A 90 -23.67 -3.60 -15.04
C GLU A 90 -25.05 -3.22 -14.46
N PRO A 91 -25.10 -2.33 -13.45
CA PRO A 91 -26.36 -1.83 -12.91
C PRO A 91 -27.06 -0.92 -13.92
N SER A 92 -28.27 -1.28 -14.34
CA SER A 92 -29.04 -0.53 -15.33
C SER A 92 -29.32 0.91 -14.87
N SER A 93 -29.13 1.87 -15.79
CA SER A 93 -29.29 3.30 -15.52
C SER A 93 -30.75 3.70 -15.26
N SER A 94 -31.10 3.99 -14.00
CA SER A 94 -32.34 4.67 -13.65
C SER A 94 -32.19 6.19 -13.78
N SER A 95 -32.77 6.78 -14.82
CA SER A 95 -32.70 8.23 -15.06
C SER A 95 -33.50 9.02 -14.00
N PHE A 96 -32.82 9.88 -13.24
CA PHE A 96 -33.45 10.89 -12.38
C PHE A 96 -33.34 12.26 -13.06
N PRO A 97 -34.45 12.93 -13.43
CA PRO A 97 -34.42 14.27 -14.01
C PRO A 97 -34.33 15.33 -12.91
N GLY A 98 -33.27 16.14 -12.93
CA GLY A 98 -33.09 17.24 -11.99
C GLY A 98 -31.78 17.99 -12.24
N ALA A 99 -31.88 19.17 -12.83
CA ALA A 99 -30.88 20.23 -12.71
C ALA A 99 -31.06 20.88 -11.29
N ASP A 100 -30.18 21.72 -10.75
CA ASP A 100 -29.39 22.77 -11.39
C ASP A 100 -27.92 22.85 -10.95
N SER A 101 -27.13 23.60 -11.71
CA SER A 101 -25.70 23.82 -11.49
C SER A 101 -25.41 25.12 -10.73
N SER A 102 -24.54 25.07 -9.73
CA SER A 102 -23.81 26.26 -9.23
C SER A 102 -22.40 25.90 -8.78
N SER A 103 -21.46 26.81 -9.04
CA SER A 103 -20.05 26.68 -8.66
C SER A 103 -19.73 27.59 -7.48
N SER A 104 -19.08 27.06 -6.44
CA SER A 104 -18.35 27.85 -5.45
C SER A 104 -16.98 27.24 -5.20
N SER A 105 -15.95 28.09 -5.19
CA SER A 105 -14.57 27.71 -4.96
C SER A 105 -14.07 28.42 -3.71
N ASP A 106 -14.02 27.70 -2.60
CA ASP A 106 -13.60 28.25 -1.31
C ASP A 106 -12.21 27.74 -0.95
N SER A 107 -11.30 28.67 -0.68
CA SER A 107 -9.91 28.40 -0.31
C SER A 107 -9.71 28.72 1.17
N SER A 108 -9.27 27.73 1.96
CA SER A 108 -8.91 27.91 3.36
C SER A 108 -7.46 27.49 3.60
N SER A 109 -6.57 28.48 3.72
CA SER A 109 -5.25 28.31 4.33
C SER A 109 -5.43 28.15 5.83
N ASP A 110 -4.89 27.08 6.40
CA ASP A 110 -4.95 26.78 7.84
C ASP A 110 -3.53 26.77 8.41
N ASP A 111 -3.08 27.95 8.85
CA ASP A 111 -1.83 28.12 9.57
C ASP A 111 -2.05 27.75 11.04
N SER A 112 -1.20 26.90 11.61
CA SER A 112 -1.31 26.42 12.99
C SER A 112 0.05 26.29 13.64
N ASP A 113 0.57 27.42 14.11
CA ASP A 113 1.67 27.46 15.06
C ASP A 113 1.27 26.77 16.38
N SER A 114 2.25 26.26 17.13
CA SER A 114 2.01 25.58 18.41
C SER A 114 3.17 25.82 19.37
N ASP A 115 3.09 26.94 20.09
CA ASP A 115 4.06 27.32 21.12
C ASP A 115 4.15 26.26 22.23
N SER A 116 5.37 25.81 22.50
CA SER A 116 5.65 24.82 23.54
C SER A 116 6.06 25.52 24.84
N GLY A 117 5.10 25.76 25.73
CA GLY A 117 5.33 26.48 26.99
C GLY A 117 4.64 25.88 28.21
N SER A 118 5.41 25.15 29.04
CA SER A 118 5.30 25.28 30.50
C SER A 118 6.56 24.72 31.18
N GLY A 119 7.43 25.62 31.63
CA GLY A 119 8.48 25.26 32.58
C GLY A 119 7.92 25.35 34.00
N SER A 120 8.17 24.35 34.83
CA SER A 120 7.78 24.38 36.25
C SER A 120 8.80 23.65 37.11
N ASN A 121 9.39 24.38 38.05
CA ASN A 121 9.77 23.96 39.39
C ASN A 121 10.29 25.21 40.14
N ASP A 122 9.95 25.31 41.42
CA ASP A 122 9.74 26.59 42.11
C ASP A 122 10.96 27.14 42.90
N GLU A 123 10.85 28.41 43.30
CA GLU A 123 11.66 29.12 44.31
C GLU A 123 10.78 29.41 45.54
N VAL A 124 11.23 29.50 46.79
CA VAL A 124 12.60 29.56 47.35
C VAL A 124 12.79 28.39 48.37
N SER A 125 13.57 28.35 49.47
CA SER A 125 14.25 29.35 50.32
C SER A 125 15.60 28.90 50.87
N PHE A 126 16.23 29.85 51.57
CA PHE A 126 17.23 29.71 52.61
C PHE A 126 16.79 28.76 53.74
#